data_AF-R6NZC1-F1
#
_entry.id   AF-R6NZC1-F1
#
_cell.length_a   1.000
_cell.length_b   1.000
_cell.length_c   1.000
_cell.angle_alpha   90.00
_cell.angle_beta   90.00
_cell.angle_gamma   90.00
#
_symmetry.space_group_name_H-M   'P 1'
#
loop_
_entity.id
_entity.type
_entity.pdbx_description
1 polymer ?
#
loop_
_entity_poly.entity_id
_entity_poly.type
_entity_poly.pdbx_seq_one_letter_code
_entity_poly.pdbx_strand_id
1 'polypeptide(L)'
;MDYTGSANALVIPQTIDGRKIVRIGDYALSKKAKLNSVVVPESVESIGSSAFEDSVDLKKVTLPDGVTKIGPSAFYGCSKLTTVNIPAKLEEIDDYTFSGCTQLTDIKLSESVTYVGESAFEGCSNLNSVTLSENTETIGDCAFYECDSLYSINLENVSQIGAGAFVYCSNLDDIDLTNCSLIGENAFSVCQSLINIKFPDSIYSIPQTAFEYTLWEQSAPDGVLYAGDFAYKIIGDFTDSTLTFKDDTYAINDDFLSYNEYVKKINLPDSLTSIGVSAFEGCSALKTVTIPDSCGVQAMAFYGCSSLTDINYNETAVRTAPTAFVETAWYNSQPDGIVYYGKSACAYKGDFKANETIKDGTVVVADGLFYGDEELTSIDIADSVEYIGSMAFEECINLREVKLPKSLYTICEETFYGCESLESITLPDVVNIGESAFAHCISLKNIVIPESVEFGIDDSAFLNCTSLQKVTVNGNIQQIGSAVFMNCENLKSINIPKSVESIGNDVFEFCDNVTIKCYENSYAHEYAKTNGINYSLIFDEREFGDINNDGKVDVNDVTHLQRYIAGFTDESGAPIIPDSDLGYADITDEGTIDSRDVTALQMILTNK
;
A
#
# COMPACT_ATOMS: atom_id res chain seq x y z
N MET A 1 -22.27 -0.49 -50.39
CA MET A 1 -21.43 -1.48 -49.66
C MET A 1 -20.05 -1.35 -50.26
N ASP A 2 -19.17 -0.63 -49.58
CA ASP A 2 -17.86 -0.20 -50.13
C ASP A 2 -16.70 -1.05 -49.61
N TYR A 3 -16.99 -2.29 -49.20
CA TYR A 3 -15.96 -3.27 -48.85
C TYR A 3 -15.23 -3.69 -50.14
N THR A 4 -13.90 -3.64 -50.12
CA THR A 4 -13.06 -4.11 -51.24
C THR A 4 -12.27 -5.34 -50.81
N GLY A 5 -11.87 -6.17 -51.78
CA GLY A 5 -11.12 -7.40 -51.53
C GLY A 5 -11.78 -8.65 -52.12
N SER A 6 -11.39 -9.81 -51.63
CA SER A 6 -11.96 -11.11 -52.05
C SER A 6 -12.93 -11.64 -51.00
N ALA A 7 -13.66 -12.71 -51.32
CA ALA A 7 -14.52 -13.39 -50.33
C ALA A 7 -13.76 -13.82 -49.06
N ASN A 8 -12.43 -13.95 -49.15
CA ASN A 8 -11.56 -14.39 -48.06
C ASN A 8 -10.61 -13.28 -47.56
N ALA A 9 -10.62 -12.08 -48.13
CA ALA A 9 -9.74 -10.99 -47.74
C ALA A 9 -10.52 -9.68 -47.70
N LEU A 10 -10.68 -9.11 -46.50
CA LEU A 10 -11.52 -7.94 -46.25
C LEU A 10 -10.65 -6.69 -46.09
N VAL A 11 -10.89 -5.69 -46.93
CA VAL A 11 -10.40 -4.33 -46.71
C VAL A 11 -11.57 -3.47 -46.25
N ILE A 12 -11.53 -3.04 -44.99
CA ILE A 12 -12.57 -2.21 -44.39
C ILE A 12 -12.38 -0.77 -44.89
N PRO A 13 -13.41 -0.11 -45.45
CA PRO A 13 -13.28 1.23 -46.00
C PRO A 13 -13.11 2.28 -44.90
N GLN A 14 -12.46 3.41 -45.21
CA GLN A 14 -12.32 4.55 -44.28
C GLN A 14 -13.67 5.15 -43.85
N THR A 15 -14.70 5.01 -44.68
CA THR A 15 -16.05 5.54 -44.42
C THR A 15 -17.14 4.59 -44.88
N ILE A 16 -18.28 4.59 -44.20
CA ILE A 16 -19.55 4.01 -44.66
C ILE A 16 -20.60 5.12 -44.65
N ASP A 17 -21.30 5.32 -45.76
CA ASP A 17 -22.34 6.35 -45.93
C ASP A 17 -21.85 7.77 -45.55
N GLY A 18 -20.59 8.08 -45.89
CA GLY A 18 -19.95 9.37 -45.60
C GLY A 18 -19.50 9.57 -44.14
N ARG A 19 -19.67 8.56 -43.27
CA ARG A 19 -19.22 8.59 -41.87
C ARG A 19 -17.93 7.80 -41.71
N LYS A 20 -16.94 8.36 -41.01
CA LYS A 20 -15.68 7.67 -40.68
C LYS A 20 -15.95 6.43 -39.83
N ILE A 21 -15.24 5.34 -40.11
CA ILE A 21 -15.24 4.17 -39.24
C ILE A 21 -14.19 4.39 -38.16
N VAL A 22 -14.63 4.63 -36.93
CA VAL A 22 -13.74 4.85 -35.78
C VAL A 22 -13.59 3.63 -34.88
N ARG A 23 -14.38 2.57 -35.13
CA ARG A 23 -14.39 1.36 -34.30
C ARG A 23 -14.80 0.13 -35.09
N ILE A 24 -14.16 -1.00 -34.81
CA ILE A 24 -14.70 -2.33 -35.11
C ILE A 24 -15.51 -2.79 -33.89
N GLY A 25 -16.82 -2.99 -34.04
CA GLY A 25 -17.69 -3.32 -32.92
C GLY A 25 -17.48 -4.73 -32.38
N ASP A 26 -18.03 -5.00 -31.20
CA ASP A 26 -17.98 -6.30 -30.55
C ASP A 26 -18.57 -7.38 -31.47
N TYR A 27 -17.93 -8.55 -31.51
CA TYR A 27 -18.31 -9.69 -32.35
C TYR A 27 -18.44 -9.41 -33.86
N ALA A 28 -18.04 -8.23 -34.37
CA ALA A 28 -18.37 -7.78 -35.72
C ALA A 28 -17.88 -8.74 -36.84
N LEU A 29 -16.72 -9.35 -36.61
CA LEU A 29 -16.07 -10.32 -37.49
C LEU A 29 -15.82 -11.65 -36.75
N SER A 30 -16.62 -11.99 -35.74
CA SER A 30 -16.57 -13.29 -35.05
C SER A 30 -17.07 -14.43 -35.94
N LYS A 31 -16.48 -15.61 -35.77
CA LYS A 31 -16.85 -16.92 -36.35
C LYS A 31 -16.88 -16.91 -37.89
N LYS A 32 -15.98 -16.15 -38.53
CA LYS A 32 -15.92 -16.04 -40.00
C LYS A 32 -15.03 -17.14 -40.60
N ALA A 33 -15.63 -18.31 -40.83
CA ALA A 33 -15.00 -19.56 -41.32
C ALA A 33 -14.35 -19.53 -42.73
N LYS A 34 -14.09 -18.34 -43.31
CA LYS A 34 -13.36 -18.15 -44.58
C LYS A 34 -12.53 -16.87 -44.62
N LEU A 35 -12.61 -16.04 -43.58
CA LEU A 35 -11.89 -14.76 -43.55
C LEU A 35 -10.42 -15.05 -43.28
N ASN A 36 -9.56 -14.84 -44.27
CA ASN A 36 -8.12 -15.11 -44.20
C ASN A 36 -7.30 -13.87 -43.83
N SER A 37 -7.76 -12.67 -44.19
CA SER A 37 -7.06 -11.43 -43.83
C SER A 37 -8.00 -10.24 -43.70
N VAL A 38 -7.63 -9.30 -42.82
CA VAL A 38 -8.34 -8.05 -42.61
C VAL A 38 -7.36 -6.88 -42.62
N VAL A 39 -7.71 -5.82 -43.34
CA VAL A 39 -7.04 -4.51 -43.27
C VAL A 39 -8.00 -3.53 -42.61
N VAL A 40 -7.65 -3.06 -41.42
CA VAL A 40 -8.40 -2.06 -40.65
C VAL A 40 -7.92 -0.66 -41.06
N PRO A 41 -8.84 0.29 -41.37
CA PRO A 41 -8.47 1.62 -41.87
C PRO A 41 -7.92 2.52 -40.75
N GLU A 42 -6.96 3.39 -41.10
CA GLU A 42 -6.36 4.42 -40.23
C GLU A 42 -7.32 5.26 -39.38
N SER A 43 -8.59 5.39 -39.77
CA SER A 43 -9.59 6.10 -38.99
C SER A 43 -10.06 5.36 -37.73
N VAL A 44 -9.73 4.07 -37.59
CA VAL A 44 -10.18 3.24 -36.46
C VAL A 44 -9.29 3.49 -35.24
N GLU A 45 -9.95 3.79 -34.13
CA GLU A 45 -9.34 4.09 -32.83
C GLU A 45 -9.51 2.92 -31.85
N SER A 46 -10.47 2.01 -32.09
CA SER A 46 -10.74 0.87 -31.19
C SER A 46 -11.23 -0.40 -31.89
N ILE A 47 -10.84 -1.55 -31.34
CA ILE A 47 -11.35 -2.89 -31.67
C ILE A 47 -12.17 -3.40 -30.49
N GLY A 48 -13.41 -3.79 -30.72
CA GLY A 48 -14.34 -4.26 -29.70
C GLY A 48 -14.05 -5.67 -29.20
N SER A 49 -14.73 -6.06 -28.12
CA SER A 49 -14.59 -7.38 -27.51
C SER A 49 -14.99 -8.48 -28.49
N SER A 50 -14.23 -9.57 -28.51
CA SER A 50 -14.52 -10.72 -29.38
C SER A 50 -14.65 -10.36 -30.87
N ALA A 51 -14.10 -9.22 -31.32
CA ALA A 51 -14.34 -8.69 -32.67
C ALA A 51 -13.99 -9.68 -33.78
N PHE A 52 -12.97 -10.52 -33.59
CA PHE A 52 -12.53 -11.55 -34.53
C PHE A 52 -12.61 -12.98 -33.97
N GLU A 53 -13.17 -13.17 -32.76
CA GLU A 53 -13.28 -14.45 -32.04
C GLU A 53 -13.65 -15.63 -32.97
N ASP A 54 -12.96 -16.76 -32.84
CA ASP A 54 -13.19 -18.00 -33.59
C ASP A 54 -13.20 -17.83 -35.13
N SER A 55 -12.55 -16.78 -35.65
CA SER A 55 -12.24 -16.69 -37.08
C SER A 55 -11.05 -17.59 -37.42
N VAL A 56 -11.25 -18.90 -37.28
CA VAL A 56 -10.22 -19.95 -37.36
C VAL A 56 -9.39 -20.01 -38.64
N ASP A 57 -9.82 -19.32 -39.71
CA ASP A 57 -9.09 -19.19 -40.97
C ASP A 57 -8.29 -17.89 -41.12
N LEU A 58 -8.40 -16.97 -40.15
CA LEU A 58 -7.77 -15.66 -40.15
C LEU A 58 -6.27 -15.81 -39.91
N LYS A 59 -5.47 -15.39 -40.90
CA LYS A 59 -4.00 -15.52 -40.87
C LYS A 59 -3.28 -14.24 -40.53
N LYS A 60 -3.90 -13.10 -40.87
CA LYS A 60 -3.30 -11.77 -40.76
C LYS A 60 -4.36 -10.70 -40.51
N VAL A 61 -4.09 -9.84 -39.54
CA VAL A 61 -4.82 -8.59 -39.31
C VAL A 61 -3.83 -7.44 -39.35
N THR A 62 -4.15 -6.41 -40.14
CA THR A 62 -3.35 -5.17 -40.17
C THR A 62 -4.12 -4.12 -39.39
N LEU A 63 -3.62 -3.79 -38.20
CA LEU A 63 -4.15 -2.74 -37.33
C LEU A 63 -3.36 -1.44 -37.58
N PRO A 64 -4.03 -0.27 -37.60
CA PRO A 64 -3.35 1.02 -37.71
C PRO A 64 -2.77 1.46 -36.36
N ASP A 65 -1.72 2.28 -36.39
CA ASP A 65 -1.03 2.79 -35.19
C ASP A 65 -1.92 3.69 -34.31
N GLY A 66 -3.04 4.17 -34.86
CA GLY A 66 -4.03 5.00 -34.17
C GLY A 66 -4.95 4.23 -33.22
N VAL A 67 -4.95 2.90 -33.23
CA VAL A 67 -5.74 2.10 -32.28
C VAL A 67 -5.17 2.26 -30.88
N THR A 68 -6.01 2.67 -29.94
CA THR A 68 -5.65 2.83 -28.52
C THR A 68 -6.28 1.76 -27.63
N LYS A 69 -7.24 0.99 -28.15
CA LYS A 69 -7.92 -0.08 -27.40
C LYS A 69 -8.22 -1.30 -28.26
N ILE A 70 -7.91 -2.48 -27.74
CA ILE A 70 -8.34 -3.78 -28.24
C ILE A 70 -9.07 -4.46 -27.08
N GLY A 71 -10.36 -4.75 -27.24
CA GLY A 71 -11.17 -5.30 -26.16
C GLY A 71 -10.87 -6.78 -25.87
N PRO A 72 -11.38 -7.30 -24.74
CA PRO A 72 -11.15 -8.68 -24.32
C PRO A 72 -11.54 -9.68 -25.40
N SER A 73 -10.79 -10.78 -25.49
CA SER A 73 -11.02 -11.87 -26.44
C SER A 73 -11.03 -11.46 -27.92
N ALA A 74 -10.55 -10.27 -28.30
CA ALA A 74 -10.71 -9.75 -29.66
C ALA A 74 -10.24 -10.71 -30.76
N PHE A 75 -9.19 -11.51 -30.51
CA PHE A 75 -8.67 -12.53 -31.43
C PHE A 75 -8.73 -13.95 -30.85
N TYR A 76 -9.52 -14.19 -29.80
CA TYR A 76 -9.70 -15.51 -29.18
C TYR A 76 -9.99 -16.58 -30.24
N GLY A 77 -9.30 -17.72 -30.18
CA GLY A 77 -9.54 -18.85 -31.08
C GLY A 77 -9.17 -18.59 -32.55
N CYS A 78 -8.48 -17.50 -32.89
CA CYS A 78 -7.94 -17.24 -34.22
C CYS A 78 -6.73 -18.14 -34.52
N SER A 79 -6.94 -19.46 -34.49
CA SER A 79 -5.89 -20.49 -34.50
C SER A 79 -4.93 -20.48 -35.69
N LYS A 80 -5.24 -19.80 -36.80
CA LYS A 80 -4.32 -19.64 -37.95
C LYS A 80 -3.61 -18.29 -38.00
N LEU A 81 -3.84 -17.42 -37.03
CA LEU A 81 -3.23 -16.09 -36.97
C LEU A 81 -1.74 -16.25 -36.73
N THR A 82 -0.92 -15.76 -37.65
CA THR A 82 0.54 -15.98 -37.61
C THR A 82 1.33 -14.79 -37.08
N THR A 83 0.79 -13.59 -37.28
CA THR A 83 1.41 -12.32 -36.88
C THR A 83 0.32 -11.29 -36.60
N VAL A 84 0.52 -10.47 -35.58
CA VAL A 84 -0.28 -9.26 -35.32
C VAL A 84 0.69 -8.14 -34.99
N ASN A 85 0.53 -6.99 -35.65
CA ASN A 85 1.26 -5.79 -35.24
C ASN A 85 0.52 -5.13 -34.08
N ILE A 86 1.18 -4.97 -32.94
CA ILE A 86 0.61 -4.25 -31.80
C ILE A 86 0.67 -2.75 -32.09
N PRO A 87 -0.46 -2.02 -32.03
CA PRO A 87 -0.50 -0.58 -32.27
C PRO A 87 0.37 0.20 -31.28
N ALA A 88 1.06 1.24 -31.75
CA ALA A 88 2.04 1.99 -30.95
C ALA A 88 1.47 2.72 -29.72
N LYS A 89 0.15 2.92 -29.64
CA LYS A 89 -0.54 3.61 -28.54
C LYS A 89 -1.38 2.67 -27.66
N LEU A 90 -1.23 1.36 -27.84
CA LEU A 90 -1.96 0.41 -27.02
C LEU A 90 -1.30 0.31 -25.64
N GLU A 91 -2.05 0.56 -24.57
CA GLU A 91 -1.52 0.57 -23.20
C GLU A 91 -1.59 -0.82 -22.54
N GLU A 92 -2.47 -1.69 -23.03
CA GLU A 92 -2.75 -2.98 -22.40
C GLU A 92 -3.06 -4.04 -23.45
N ILE A 93 -2.64 -5.28 -23.19
CA ILE A 93 -3.17 -6.47 -23.86
C ILE A 93 -4.28 -7.03 -22.98
N ASP A 94 -5.53 -6.80 -23.34
CA ASP A 94 -6.71 -7.15 -22.54
C ASP A 94 -6.89 -8.69 -22.41
N ASP A 95 -7.76 -9.12 -21.50
CA ASP A 95 -7.91 -10.53 -21.14
C ASP A 95 -8.30 -11.39 -22.35
N TYR A 96 -7.71 -12.58 -22.45
CA TYR A 96 -7.95 -13.57 -23.51
C TYR A 96 -7.71 -13.06 -24.95
N THR A 97 -7.08 -11.90 -25.15
CA THR A 97 -7.03 -11.21 -26.46
C THR A 97 -6.54 -12.10 -27.59
N PHE A 98 -5.48 -12.87 -27.37
CA PHE A 98 -4.89 -13.81 -28.33
C PHE A 98 -4.98 -15.28 -27.89
N SER A 99 -5.77 -15.61 -26.86
CA SER A 99 -5.94 -16.99 -26.40
C SER A 99 -6.35 -17.92 -27.56
N GLY A 100 -5.72 -19.09 -27.65
CA GLY A 100 -5.94 -20.06 -28.72
C GLY A 100 -5.40 -19.66 -30.11
N CYS A 101 -4.58 -18.61 -30.23
CA CYS A 101 -3.87 -18.27 -31.47
C CYS A 101 -2.69 -19.23 -31.71
N THR A 102 -2.97 -20.52 -31.88
CA THR A 102 -1.98 -21.61 -31.90
C THR A 102 -0.90 -21.52 -32.99
N GLN A 103 -1.07 -20.67 -34.01
CA GLN A 103 -0.08 -20.46 -35.08
C GLN A 103 0.71 -19.15 -34.94
N LEU A 104 0.46 -18.36 -33.89
CA LEU A 104 1.25 -17.17 -33.59
C LEU A 104 2.65 -17.62 -33.20
N THR A 105 3.67 -17.02 -33.80
CA THR A 105 5.07 -17.47 -33.65
C THR A 105 5.92 -16.52 -32.84
N ASP A 106 5.70 -15.21 -32.97
CA ASP A 106 6.40 -14.18 -32.23
C ASP A 106 5.46 -13.00 -32.04
N ILE A 107 5.61 -12.27 -30.92
CA ILE A 107 4.92 -10.99 -30.72
C ILE A 107 5.85 -9.94 -30.13
N LYS A 108 5.70 -8.72 -30.61
CA LYS A 108 6.38 -7.54 -30.07
C LYS A 108 5.33 -6.57 -29.55
N LEU A 109 5.36 -6.31 -28.26
CA LEU A 109 4.51 -5.30 -27.61
C LEU A 109 5.07 -3.90 -27.91
N SER A 110 4.20 -2.89 -27.92
CA SER A 110 4.62 -1.49 -28.07
C SER A 110 5.16 -0.94 -26.75
N GLU A 111 5.97 0.13 -26.83
CA GLU A 111 6.58 0.77 -25.65
C GLU A 111 5.54 1.27 -24.63
N SER A 112 4.31 1.54 -25.07
CA SER A 112 3.21 1.96 -24.20
C SER A 112 2.57 0.85 -23.37
N VAL A 113 2.84 -0.43 -23.67
CA VAL A 113 2.17 -1.55 -22.98
C VAL A 113 2.73 -1.74 -21.58
N THR A 114 1.88 -1.53 -20.57
CA THR A 114 2.23 -1.72 -19.15
C THR A 114 1.67 -3.02 -18.57
N TYR A 115 0.60 -3.56 -19.16
CA TYR A 115 -0.13 -4.73 -18.64
C TYR A 115 -0.42 -5.79 -19.72
N VAL A 116 -0.19 -7.06 -19.36
CA VAL A 116 -0.64 -8.23 -20.13
C VAL A 116 -1.71 -8.96 -19.32
N GLY A 117 -2.93 -9.01 -19.83
CA GLY A 117 -4.12 -9.50 -19.13
C GLY A 117 -4.20 -11.01 -18.92
N GLU A 118 -5.23 -11.41 -18.19
CA GLU A 118 -5.52 -12.80 -17.87
C GLU A 118 -5.65 -13.63 -19.15
N SER A 119 -4.92 -14.75 -19.22
CA SER A 119 -4.96 -15.68 -20.36
C SER A 119 -4.72 -15.02 -21.73
N ALA A 120 -4.09 -13.85 -21.79
CA ALA A 120 -3.95 -13.05 -23.01
C ALA A 120 -3.35 -13.83 -24.20
N PHE A 121 -2.43 -14.76 -23.94
CA PHE A 121 -1.76 -15.63 -24.90
C PHE A 121 -1.93 -17.11 -24.57
N GLU A 122 -2.89 -17.49 -23.73
CA GLU A 122 -3.15 -18.89 -23.37
C GLU A 122 -3.25 -19.78 -24.63
N GLY A 123 -2.59 -20.93 -24.62
CA GLY A 123 -2.62 -21.91 -25.71
C GLY A 123 -1.97 -21.43 -27.01
N CYS A 124 -1.19 -20.34 -27.01
CA CYS A 124 -0.34 -19.94 -28.13
C CYS A 124 0.87 -20.88 -28.28
N SER A 125 0.62 -22.17 -28.49
CA SER A 125 1.60 -23.26 -28.41
C SER A 125 2.78 -23.20 -29.40
N ASN A 126 2.71 -22.39 -30.46
CA ASN A 126 3.84 -22.11 -31.38
C ASN A 126 4.56 -20.78 -31.11
N LEU A 127 4.16 -20.03 -30.07
CA LEU A 127 4.77 -18.76 -29.71
C LEU A 127 6.16 -19.04 -29.15
N ASN A 128 7.18 -18.64 -29.89
CA ASN A 128 8.58 -18.91 -29.61
C ASN A 128 9.21 -17.81 -28.75
N SER A 129 8.85 -16.56 -29.03
CA SER A 129 9.40 -15.41 -28.33
C SER A 129 8.38 -14.28 -28.16
N VAL A 130 8.52 -13.57 -27.04
CA VAL A 130 7.74 -12.38 -26.71
C VAL A 130 8.71 -11.27 -26.38
N THR A 131 8.63 -10.16 -27.13
CA THR A 131 9.33 -8.92 -26.77
C THR A 131 8.35 -8.03 -26.01
N LEU A 132 8.51 -7.98 -24.68
CA LEU A 132 7.77 -7.07 -23.82
C LEU A 132 8.24 -5.62 -24.00
N SER A 133 7.44 -4.67 -23.50
CA SER A 133 7.89 -3.29 -23.31
C SER A 133 8.84 -3.21 -22.12
N GLU A 134 9.74 -2.22 -22.12
CA GLU A 134 10.51 -1.87 -20.92
C GLU A 134 9.60 -1.36 -19.78
N ASN A 135 8.38 -0.91 -20.12
CA ASN A 135 7.37 -0.44 -19.16
C ASN A 135 6.36 -1.52 -18.76
N THR A 136 6.51 -2.78 -19.18
CA THR A 136 5.57 -3.85 -18.79
C THR A 136 5.80 -4.22 -17.33
N GLU A 137 4.88 -3.80 -16.45
CA GLU A 137 4.98 -3.97 -15.00
C GLU A 137 4.32 -5.25 -14.50
N THR A 138 3.25 -5.70 -15.18
CA THR A 138 2.39 -6.78 -14.69
C THR A 138 2.02 -7.77 -15.80
N ILE A 139 2.14 -9.05 -15.48
CA ILE A 139 1.65 -10.18 -16.28
C ILE A 139 0.54 -10.86 -15.48
N GLY A 140 -0.66 -10.92 -16.04
CA GLY A 140 -1.85 -11.46 -15.40
C GLY A 140 -1.87 -13.00 -15.33
N ASP A 141 -2.90 -13.50 -14.65
CA ASP A 141 -3.09 -14.94 -14.42
C ASP A 141 -3.18 -15.71 -15.75
N CYS A 142 -2.52 -16.87 -15.83
CA CYS A 142 -2.51 -17.74 -17.01
C CYS A 142 -2.09 -17.06 -18.33
N ALA A 143 -1.49 -15.86 -18.31
CA ALA A 143 -1.25 -15.04 -19.50
C ALA A 143 -0.56 -15.79 -20.65
N PHE A 144 0.36 -16.71 -20.35
CA PHE A 144 1.10 -17.56 -21.29
C PHE A 144 0.92 -19.06 -20.98
N TYR A 145 -0.18 -19.45 -20.31
CA TYR A 145 -0.50 -20.85 -20.03
C TYR A 145 -0.52 -21.68 -21.34
N GLU A 146 0.11 -22.86 -21.37
CA GLU A 146 0.24 -23.71 -22.57
C GLU A 146 0.89 -23.02 -23.80
N CYS A 147 1.86 -22.13 -23.55
CA CYS A 147 2.79 -21.64 -24.59
C CYS A 147 4.04 -22.53 -24.70
N ASP A 148 3.86 -23.81 -25.05
CA ASP A 148 4.92 -24.84 -25.00
C ASP A 148 6.21 -24.49 -25.74
N SER A 149 6.11 -23.75 -26.84
CA SER A 149 7.26 -23.38 -27.67
C SER A 149 8.03 -22.16 -27.16
N LEU A 150 7.51 -21.44 -26.16
CA LEU A 150 8.09 -20.20 -25.66
C LEU A 150 9.43 -20.50 -25.01
N TYR A 151 10.51 -19.99 -25.61
CA TYR A 151 11.88 -20.18 -25.11
C TYR A 151 12.52 -18.88 -24.65
N SER A 152 11.97 -17.72 -25.02
CA SER A 152 12.57 -16.41 -24.72
C SER A 152 11.53 -15.35 -24.41
N ILE A 153 11.60 -14.83 -23.19
CA ILE A 153 10.87 -13.65 -22.72
C ILE A 153 11.74 -12.94 -21.67
N ASN A 154 11.94 -11.63 -21.80
CA ASN A 154 12.68 -10.86 -20.78
C ASN A 154 11.71 -10.37 -19.72
N LEU A 155 11.89 -10.80 -18.48
CA LEU A 155 11.05 -10.46 -17.32
C LEU A 155 11.72 -9.45 -16.36
N GLU A 156 12.90 -8.92 -16.71
CA GLU A 156 13.70 -8.02 -15.88
C GLU A 156 12.90 -6.86 -15.27
N ASN A 157 11.98 -6.25 -16.02
CA ASN A 157 11.20 -5.08 -15.57
C ASN A 157 9.81 -5.43 -15.02
N VAL A 158 9.46 -6.72 -14.97
CA VAL A 158 8.14 -7.16 -14.50
C VAL A 158 8.15 -7.25 -12.98
N SER A 159 7.27 -6.47 -12.36
CA SER A 159 7.10 -6.40 -10.90
C SER A 159 6.14 -7.47 -10.37
N GLN A 160 5.15 -7.89 -11.17
CA GLN A 160 4.10 -8.81 -10.74
C GLN A 160 3.81 -9.86 -11.81
N ILE A 161 3.78 -11.13 -11.40
CA ILE A 161 3.46 -12.28 -12.25
C ILE A 161 2.29 -13.03 -11.60
N GLY A 162 1.19 -13.13 -12.35
CA GLY A 162 -0.04 -13.76 -11.91
C GLY A 162 0.05 -15.28 -11.74
N ALA A 163 -0.99 -15.84 -11.13
CA ALA A 163 -1.10 -17.28 -10.91
C ALA A 163 -1.14 -18.02 -12.25
N GLY A 164 -0.34 -19.08 -12.36
CA GLY A 164 -0.29 -19.92 -13.55
C GLY A 164 0.23 -19.25 -14.84
N ALA A 165 0.80 -18.05 -14.76
CA ALA A 165 1.12 -17.21 -15.92
C ALA A 165 1.93 -17.91 -17.02
N PHE A 166 2.84 -18.82 -16.67
CA PHE A 166 3.72 -19.54 -17.61
C PHE A 166 3.59 -21.06 -17.50
N VAL A 167 2.50 -21.60 -16.95
CA VAL A 167 2.36 -23.06 -16.82
C VAL A 167 2.46 -23.74 -18.18
N TYR A 168 3.21 -24.84 -18.26
CA TYR A 168 3.51 -25.57 -19.50
C TYR A 168 4.32 -24.76 -20.55
N CYS A 169 4.99 -23.66 -20.20
CA CYS A 169 6.03 -23.03 -21.05
C CYS A 169 7.30 -23.90 -21.09
N SER A 170 7.18 -25.09 -21.69
CA SER A 170 8.12 -26.20 -21.53
C SER A 170 9.53 -25.95 -22.08
N ASN A 171 9.69 -24.99 -23.00
CA ASN A 171 10.97 -24.62 -23.61
C ASN A 171 11.65 -23.41 -22.95
N LEU A 172 11.03 -22.75 -21.99
CA LEU A 172 11.60 -21.61 -21.29
C LEU A 172 12.71 -22.11 -20.36
N ASP A 173 13.95 -21.67 -20.57
CA ASP A 173 15.13 -22.19 -19.85
C ASP A 173 15.82 -21.18 -18.93
N ASP A 174 15.68 -19.88 -19.24
CA ASP A 174 16.27 -18.75 -18.54
C ASP A 174 15.24 -17.64 -18.30
N ILE A 175 15.16 -17.15 -17.07
CA ILE A 175 14.37 -15.98 -16.69
C ILE A 175 15.11 -15.08 -15.69
N ASP A 176 14.82 -13.79 -15.77
CA ASP A 176 15.30 -12.77 -14.84
C ASP A 176 14.13 -12.18 -14.06
N LEU A 177 14.03 -12.47 -12.77
CA LEU A 177 12.99 -11.98 -11.87
C LEU A 177 13.53 -10.94 -10.88
N THR A 178 14.69 -10.32 -11.14
CA THR A 178 15.39 -9.47 -10.16
C THR A 178 14.50 -8.35 -9.59
N ASN A 179 13.58 -7.79 -10.38
CA ASN A 179 12.65 -6.73 -9.94
C ASN A 179 11.23 -7.22 -9.61
N CYS A 180 11.01 -8.54 -9.57
CA CYS A 180 9.69 -9.10 -9.30
C CYS A 180 9.41 -9.10 -7.79
N SER A 181 8.35 -8.41 -7.36
CA SER A 181 7.91 -8.39 -5.96
C SER A 181 6.81 -9.40 -5.66
N LEU A 182 6.09 -9.89 -6.67
CA LEU A 182 4.98 -10.82 -6.52
C LEU A 182 5.02 -11.92 -7.59
N ILE A 183 5.09 -13.18 -7.14
CA ILE A 183 5.02 -14.37 -7.98
C ILE A 183 3.79 -15.18 -7.55
N GLY A 184 2.85 -15.38 -8.46
CA GLY A 184 1.62 -16.10 -8.20
C GLY A 184 1.81 -17.61 -8.06
N GLU A 185 0.79 -18.27 -7.51
CA GLU A 185 0.75 -19.73 -7.40
C GLU A 185 0.92 -20.38 -8.77
N ASN A 186 1.70 -21.46 -8.86
CA ASN A 186 1.97 -22.16 -10.12
C ASN A 186 2.56 -21.28 -11.25
N ALA A 187 3.04 -20.06 -11.00
CA ALA A 187 3.41 -19.11 -12.06
C ALA A 187 4.31 -19.70 -13.15
N PHE A 188 5.25 -20.58 -12.81
CA PHE A 188 6.15 -21.27 -13.74
C PHE A 188 6.08 -22.80 -13.61
N SER A 189 4.97 -23.35 -13.10
CA SER A 189 4.90 -24.80 -12.91
C SER A 189 4.94 -25.54 -14.25
N VAL A 190 5.61 -26.69 -14.27
CA VAL A 190 5.80 -27.50 -15.47
C VAL A 190 6.58 -26.79 -16.60
N CYS A 191 7.34 -25.73 -16.30
CA CYS A 191 8.38 -25.21 -17.21
C CYS A 191 9.58 -26.17 -17.22
N GLN A 192 9.48 -27.27 -17.97
CA GLN A 192 10.39 -28.42 -17.89
C GLN A 192 11.84 -28.13 -18.28
N SER A 193 12.12 -27.04 -19.01
CA SER A 193 13.48 -26.62 -19.36
C SER A 193 14.05 -25.57 -18.41
N LEU A 194 13.23 -24.98 -17.53
CA LEU A 194 13.60 -23.82 -16.72
C LEU A 194 14.64 -24.21 -15.67
N ILE A 195 15.85 -23.69 -15.81
CA ILE A 195 17.01 -24.05 -14.97
C ILE A 195 17.75 -22.82 -14.45
N ASN A 196 17.80 -21.73 -15.22
CA ASN A 196 18.47 -20.49 -14.83
C ASN A 196 17.41 -19.47 -14.41
N ILE A 197 17.40 -19.13 -13.13
CA ILE A 197 16.47 -18.15 -12.56
C ILE A 197 17.29 -17.16 -11.75
N LYS A 198 17.17 -15.87 -12.06
CA LYS A 198 17.63 -14.80 -11.17
C LYS A 198 16.49 -14.36 -10.29
N PHE A 199 16.69 -14.37 -8.98
CA PHE A 199 15.68 -14.02 -7.99
C PHE A 199 15.92 -12.61 -7.41
N PRO A 200 14.88 -11.96 -6.87
CA PRO A 200 15.02 -10.71 -6.13
C PRO A 200 15.82 -10.90 -4.83
N ASP A 201 16.58 -9.87 -4.44
CA ASP A 201 17.33 -9.83 -3.18
C ASP A 201 16.43 -9.61 -1.94
N SER A 202 15.16 -9.22 -2.14
CA SER A 202 14.24 -8.80 -1.06
C SER A 202 12.93 -9.59 -0.99
N ILE A 203 12.84 -10.74 -1.66
CA ILE A 203 11.61 -11.55 -1.67
C ILE A 203 11.41 -12.25 -0.32
N TYR A 204 10.22 -12.13 0.26
CA TYR A 204 9.94 -12.68 1.59
C TYR A 204 8.93 -13.83 1.58
N SER A 205 8.24 -14.07 0.48
CA SER A 205 7.38 -15.24 0.26
C SER A 205 7.34 -15.59 -1.23
N ILE A 206 7.34 -16.89 -1.53
CA ILE A 206 7.12 -17.45 -2.86
C ILE A 206 6.21 -18.66 -2.70
N PRO A 207 5.07 -18.78 -3.40
CA PRO A 207 4.27 -19.99 -3.35
C PRO A 207 5.11 -21.24 -3.64
N GLN A 208 4.98 -22.30 -2.84
CA GLN A 208 5.78 -23.53 -3.02
C GLN A 208 5.53 -24.24 -4.36
N THR A 209 4.40 -23.90 -5.01
CA THR A 209 3.98 -24.41 -6.32
C THR A 209 4.53 -23.59 -7.49
N ALA A 210 5.06 -22.38 -7.24
CA ALA A 210 5.45 -21.44 -8.28
C ALA A 210 6.42 -22.04 -9.31
N PHE A 211 7.34 -22.91 -8.88
CA PHE A 211 8.34 -23.55 -9.74
C PHE A 211 8.25 -25.09 -9.72
N GLU A 212 7.08 -25.65 -9.39
CA GLU A 212 6.89 -27.10 -9.32
C GLU A 212 7.09 -27.75 -10.70
N TYR A 213 7.80 -28.87 -10.76
CA TYR A 213 8.15 -29.60 -11.98
C TYR A 213 9.06 -28.84 -12.96
N THR A 214 9.81 -27.85 -12.48
CA THR A 214 10.88 -27.19 -13.25
C THR A 214 12.18 -27.98 -13.18
N LEU A 215 13.11 -27.74 -14.11
CA LEU A 215 14.44 -28.36 -14.04
C LEU A 215 15.27 -27.75 -12.90
N TRP A 216 15.08 -26.47 -12.60
CA TRP A 216 15.68 -25.75 -11.47
C TRP A 216 15.37 -26.44 -10.15
N GLU A 217 14.09 -26.68 -9.87
CA GLU A 217 13.65 -27.39 -8.67
C GLU A 217 14.22 -28.82 -8.60
N GLN A 218 14.16 -29.56 -9.72
CA GLN A 218 14.64 -30.95 -9.78
C GLN A 218 16.17 -31.07 -9.72
N SER A 219 16.90 -29.98 -10.00
CA SER A 219 18.36 -29.97 -9.96
C SER A 219 18.93 -29.89 -8.54
N ALA A 220 18.09 -29.54 -7.56
CA ALA A 220 18.50 -29.38 -6.17
C ALA A 220 18.73 -30.75 -5.49
N PRO A 221 19.79 -30.89 -4.69
CA PRO A 221 19.94 -32.07 -3.82
C PRO A 221 18.83 -32.09 -2.77
N ASP A 222 18.53 -33.28 -2.23
CA ASP A 222 17.67 -33.43 -1.04
C ASP A 222 18.12 -32.44 0.06
N GLY A 223 17.16 -31.73 0.65
CA GLY A 223 17.42 -30.67 1.64
C GLY A 223 16.88 -29.30 1.23
N VAL A 224 17.52 -28.23 1.68
CA VAL A 224 17.03 -26.86 1.46
C VAL A 224 17.34 -26.40 0.04
N LEU A 225 16.30 -26.08 -0.72
CA LEU A 225 16.35 -25.34 -1.98
C LEU A 225 16.29 -23.84 -1.71
N TYR A 226 17.21 -23.09 -2.32
CA TYR A 226 17.31 -21.64 -2.17
C TYR A 226 16.98 -20.92 -3.48
N ALA A 227 16.18 -19.86 -3.38
CA ALA A 227 15.98 -18.85 -4.40
C ALA A 227 16.90 -17.66 -4.08
N GLY A 228 18.12 -17.65 -4.63
CA GLY A 228 19.17 -16.74 -4.15
C GLY A 228 19.57 -17.07 -2.70
N ASP A 229 19.32 -16.14 -1.78
CA ASP A 229 19.54 -16.30 -0.34
C ASP A 229 18.23 -16.54 0.46
N PHE A 230 17.11 -16.65 -0.24
CA PHE A 230 15.81 -17.00 0.32
C PHE A 230 15.69 -18.54 0.44
N ALA A 231 15.43 -19.06 1.64
CA ALA A 231 15.18 -20.48 1.84
C ALA A 231 13.76 -20.83 1.36
N TYR A 232 13.66 -21.29 0.12
CA TYR A 232 12.40 -21.46 -0.61
C TYR A 232 11.60 -22.68 -0.13
N LYS A 233 12.20 -23.87 -0.15
CA LYS A 233 11.52 -25.10 0.29
C LYS A 233 12.47 -26.26 0.57
N ILE A 234 11.92 -27.33 1.11
CA ILE A 234 12.60 -28.61 1.27
C ILE A 234 12.34 -29.52 0.07
N ILE A 235 13.40 -30.10 -0.47
CA ILE A 235 13.36 -31.13 -1.52
C ILE A 235 13.53 -32.51 -0.89
N GLY A 236 12.64 -33.42 -1.24
CA GLY A 236 12.61 -34.79 -0.73
C GLY A 236 12.08 -34.91 0.71
N ASP A 237 12.17 -36.12 1.26
CA ASP A 237 11.76 -36.40 2.65
C ASP A 237 12.87 -35.98 3.62
N PHE A 238 12.69 -34.86 4.33
CA PHE A 238 13.67 -34.42 5.33
C PHE A 238 13.59 -35.28 6.59
N THR A 239 14.58 -36.16 6.79
CA THR A 239 14.62 -37.11 7.92
C THR A 239 15.76 -36.86 8.91
N ASP A 240 16.57 -35.84 8.67
CA ASP A 240 17.66 -35.48 9.54
C ASP A 240 17.16 -34.88 10.85
N SER A 241 17.86 -35.20 11.95
CA SER A 241 17.49 -34.67 13.27
C SER A 241 17.82 -33.19 13.46
N THR A 242 18.55 -32.57 12.52
CA THR A 242 18.98 -31.17 12.61
C THR A 242 18.90 -30.51 11.24
N LEU A 243 18.13 -29.43 11.16
CA LEU A 243 18.07 -28.57 9.99
C LEU A 243 19.03 -27.40 10.17
N THR A 244 19.81 -27.09 9.13
CA THR A 244 20.78 -25.99 9.13
C THR A 244 20.66 -25.21 7.82
N PHE A 245 20.73 -23.89 7.93
CA PHE A 245 20.73 -22.97 6.80
C PHE A 245 22.13 -22.43 6.52
N LYS A 246 22.36 -21.87 5.33
CA LYS A 246 23.60 -21.14 5.02
C LYS A 246 23.62 -19.78 5.72
N ASP A 247 24.82 -19.27 6.00
CA ASP A 247 25.06 -18.10 6.85
C ASP A 247 24.44 -16.78 6.33
N ASP A 248 24.18 -16.68 5.02
CA ASP A 248 23.60 -15.50 4.34
C ASP A 248 22.08 -15.60 4.15
N THR A 249 21.44 -16.65 4.66
CA THR A 249 19.97 -16.82 4.52
C THR A 249 19.24 -15.68 5.24
N TYR A 250 18.49 -14.87 4.49
CA TYR A 250 17.78 -13.72 5.07
C TYR A 250 16.32 -14.01 5.39
N ALA A 251 15.68 -14.97 4.74
CA ALA A 251 14.29 -15.32 5.01
C ALA A 251 13.99 -16.80 4.72
N ILE A 252 13.01 -17.33 5.46
CA ILE A 252 12.48 -18.69 5.30
C ILE A 252 11.03 -18.59 4.85
N ASN A 253 10.70 -19.32 3.81
CA ASN A 253 9.39 -19.29 3.17
C ASN A 253 8.25 -19.82 4.05
N ASP A 254 7.03 -19.61 3.57
CA ASP A 254 5.83 -20.19 4.12
C ASP A 254 5.82 -21.71 3.92
N ASP A 255 5.20 -22.44 4.86
CA ASP A 255 5.03 -23.90 4.85
C ASP A 255 6.33 -24.72 4.68
N PHE A 256 7.48 -24.12 4.94
CA PHE A 256 8.81 -24.60 4.52
C PHE A 256 9.12 -26.07 4.89
N LEU A 257 8.78 -26.49 6.12
CA LEU A 257 8.96 -27.84 6.65
C LEU A 257 7.81 -28.18 7.63
N SER A 258 6.56 -28.08 7.18
CA SER A 258 5.38 -28.39 8.00
C SER A 258 5.26 -29.91 8.31
N TYR A 259 4.73 -30.21 9.49
CA TYR A 259 4.41 -31.55 10.03
C TYR A 259 5.59 -32.54 10.08
N ASN A 260 6.82 -32.06 10.19
CA ASN A 260 7.99 -32.94 10.24
C ASN A 260 8.16 -33.64 11.60
N GLU A 261 8.31 -34.97 11.59
CA GLU A 261 8.44 -35.77 12.81
C GLU A 261 9.90 -36.09 13.21
N TYR A 262 10.89 -35.61 12.46
CA TYR A 262 12.29 -36.01 12.59
C TYR A 262 13.18 -34.90 13.16
N VAL A 263 12.96 -33.65 12.74
CA VAL A 263 13.78 -32.50 13.09
C VAL A 263 13.64 -32.22 14.58
N LYS A 264 14.75 -32.26 15.31
CA LYS A 264 14.81 -32.02 16.76
C LYS A 264 15.38 -30.66 17.10
N LYS A 265 16.14 -30.07 16.17
CA LYS A 265 16.85 -28.80 16.31
C LYS A 265 16.90 -28.10 14.96
N ILE A 266 16.68 -26.78 14.96
CA ILE A 266 16.89 -25.91 13.80
C ILE A 266 17.99 -24.92 14.15
N ASN A 267 19.00 -24.80 13.28
CA ASN A 267 20.07 -23.81 13.40
C ASN A 267 19.75 -22.65 12.45
N LEU A 268 19.11 -21.60 12.98
CA LEU A 268 18.83 -20.37 12.25
C LEU A 268 20.10 -19.48 12.18
N PRO A 269 20.40 -18.84 11.04
CA PRO A 269 21.56 -17.95 10.90
C PRO A 269 21.25 -16.55 11.43
N ASP A 270 22.28 -15.81 11.86
CA ASP A 270 22.12 -14.46 12.43
C ASP A 270 21.62 -13.42 11.41
N SER A 271 21.76 -13.68 10.11
CA SER A 271 21.26 -12.84 9.01
C SER A 271 19.74 -12.87 8.83
N LEU A 272 19.05 -13.82 9.47
CA LEU A 272 17.64 -14.07 9.24
C LEU A 272 16.78 -12.91 9.74
N THR A 273 15.95 -12.38 8.86
CA THR A 273 15.00 -11.29 9.13
C THR A 273 13.56 -11.76 9.20
N SER A 274 13.21 -12.92 8.61
CA SER A 274 11.84 -13.46 8.70
C SER A 274 11.76 -14.99 8.64
N ILE A 275 10.76 -15.53 9.35
CA ILE A 275 10.25 -16.90 9.21
C ILE A 275 8.79 -16.82 8.78
N GLY A 276 8.48 -17.44 7.65
CA GLY A 276 7.17 -17.43 7.00
C GLY A 276 6.03 -18.11 7.78
N VAL A 277 4.82 -17.92 7.27
CA VAL A 277 3.59 -18.51 7.82
C VAL A 277 3.70 -20.04 7.82
N SER A 278 3.35 -20.67 8.93
CA SER A 278 3.37 -22.14 9.08
C SER A 278 4.70 -22.82 8.74
N ALA A 279 5.83 -22.09 8.64
CA ALA A 279 7.10 -22.59 8.13
C ALA A 279 7.60 -23.90 8.80
N PHE A 280 7.30 -24.09 10.08
CA PHE A 280 7.62 -25.29 10.86
C PHE A 280 6.41 -25.80 11.64
N GLU A 281 5.19 -25.50 11.19
CA GLU A 281 3.96 -25.96 11.84
C GLU A 281 4.01 -27.46 12.09
N GLY A 282 3.58 -27.93 13.26
CA GLY A 282 3.44 -29.34 13.55
C GLY A 282 4.74 -30.14 13.61
N CYS A 283 5.92 -29.51 13.66
CA CYS A 283 7.20 -30.19 13.82
C CYS A 283 7.30 -30.90 15.19
N SER A 284 6.77 -32.12 15.28
CA SER A 284 6.43 -32.79 16.54
C SER A 284 7.65 -33.23 17.35
N ALA A 285 8.82 -33.37 16.73
CA ALA A 285 10.07 -33.73 17.40
C ALA A 285 10.95 -32.53 17.77
N LEU A 286 10.61 -31.32 17.30
CA LEU A 286 11.39 -30.10 17.54
C LEU A 286 11.37 -29.77 19.03
N LYS A 287 12.54 -29.64 19.65
CA LYS A 287 12.66 -29.40 21.10
C LYS A 287 13.03 -27.99 21.47
N THR A 288 13.90 -27.39 20.66
CA THR A 288 14.50 -26.09 20.96
C THR A 288 14.69 -25.31 19.67
N VAL A 289 14.44 -24.00 19.71
CA VAL A 289 14.80 -23.06 18.64
C VAL A 289 15.44 -21.82 19.25
N THR A 290 16.43 -21.25 18.56
CA THR A 290 17.05 -19.97 18.93
C THR A 290 16.80 -19.00 17.79
N ILE A 291 16.08 -17.92 18.07
CA ILE A 291 15.59 -16.98 17.06
C ILE A 291 16.48 -15.72 17.11
N PRO A 292 17.05 -15.29 15.98
CA PRO A 292 17.84 -14.06 15.92
C PRO A 292 17.00 -12.84 16.31
N ASP A 293 17.65 -11.83 16.90
CA ASP A 293 16.98 -10.65 17.44
C ASP A 293 16.24 -9.81 16.39
N SER A 294 16.71 -9.82 15.14
CA SER A 294 16.09 -9.12 14.01
C SER A 294 15.01 -9.94 13.30
N CYS A 295 14.78 -11.19 13.71
CA CYS A 295 13.97 -12.13 12.94
C CYS A 295 12.49 -12.02 13.32
N GLY A 296 11.67 -11.50 12.41
CA GLY A 296 10.22 -11.59 12.53
C GLY A 296 9.74 -13.05 12.42
N VAL A 297 8.73 -13.42 13.21
CA VAL A 297 8.14 -14.77 13.17
C VAL A 297 6.65 -14.64 12.84
N GLN A 298 6.26 -15.12 11.67
CA GLN A 298 4.90 -14.96 11.16
C GLN A 298 3.90 -15.95 11.78
N ALA A 299 2.63 -15.79 11.40
CA ALA A 299 1.52 -16.56 11.91
C ALA A 299 1.78 -18.07 11.80
N MET A 300 1.46 -18.82 12.84
CA MET A 300 1.56 -20.28 12.89
C MET A 300 2.95 -20.89 12.60
N ALA A 301 4.02 -20.10 12.50
CA ALA A 301 5.36 -20.57 12.09
C ALA A 301 5.87 -21.80 12.87
N PHE A 302 5.53 -21.94 14.15
CA PHE A 302 5.85 -23.10 14.99
C PHE A 302 4.60 -23.67 15.70
N TYR A 303 3.40 -23.37 15.18
CA TYR A 303 2.14 -23.82 15.74
C TYR A 303 2.15 -25.35 15.90
N GLY A 304 1.66 -25.87 17.02
CA GLY A 304 1.54 -27.32 17.20
C GLY A 304 2.86 -28.09 17.31
N CYS A 305 4.02 -27.42 17.43
CA CYS A 305 5.30 -28.10 17.74
C CYS A 305 5.28 -28.66 19.16
N SER A 306 4.64 -29.82 19.33
CA SER A 306 4.25 -30.38 20.63
C SER A 306 5.41 -30.79 21.54
N SER A 307 6.65 -30.89 21.03
CA SER A 307 7.86 -31.14 21.83
C SER A 307 8.68 -29.88 22.11
N LEU A 308 8.30 -28.71 21.58
CA LEU A 308 9.10 -27.48 21.67
C LEU A 308 8.96 -26.89 23.06
N THR A 309 9.96 -27.12 23.91
CA THR A 309 9.96 -26.69 25.32
C THR A 309 10.73 -25.41 25.56
N ASP A 310 11.68 -25.07 24.68
CA ASP A 310 12.57 -23.93 24.86
C ASP A 310 12.64 -23.07 23.59
N ILE A 311 12.21 -21.83 23.71
CA ILE A 311 12.33 -20.79 22.68
C ILE A 311 13.30 -19.75 23.20
N ASN A 312 14.49 -19.70 22.64
CA ASN A 312 15.54 -18.78 23.06
C ASN A 312 15.51 -17.53 22.18
N TYR A 313 15.09 -16.41 22.78
CA TYR A 313 15.30 -15.06 22.25
C TYR A 313 16.47 -14.42 23.02
N ASN A 314 17.36 -13.65 22.39
CA ASN A 314 18.49 -13.02 23.10
C ASN A 314 18.09 -11.73 23.85
N GLU A 315 17.06 -11.81 24.71
CA GLU A 315 16.54 -10.70 25.53
C GLU A 315 16.10 -9.41 24.76
N THR A 316 15.92 -9.49 23.44
CA THR A 316 15.49 -8.36 22.59
C THR A 316 13.99 -8.34 22.32
N ALA A 317 13.52 -7.21 21.78
CA ALA A 317 12.17 -7.03 21.25
C ALA A 317 12.08 -7.66 19.86
N VAL A 318 11.20 -8.64 19.68
CA VAL A 318 11.00 -9.35 18.41
C VAL A 318 9.54 -9.25 17.98
N ARG A 319 9.30 -8.98 16.69
CA ARG A 319 7.96 -8.99 16.07
C ARG A 319 7.55 -10.44 15.82
N THR A 320 6.69 -10.96 16.69
CA THR A 320 6.19 -12.34 16.59
C THR A 320 4.67 -12.32 16.57
N ALA A 321 4.09 -12.97 15.57
CA ALA A 321 2.65 -13.11 15.45
C ALA A 321 2.06 -13.90 16.64
N PRO A 322 0.85 -13.57 17.12
CA PRO A 322 0.27 -14.23 18.30
C PRO A 322 0.10 -15.74 18.19
N THR A 323 -0.14 -16.23 16.98
CA THR A 323 -0.35 -17.66 16.71
C THR A 323 0.94 -18.45 16.53
N ALA A 324 2.10 -17.79 16.44
CA ALA A 324 3.36 -18.41 16.03
C ALA A 324 3.78 -19.64 16.86
N PHE A 325 3.48 -19.65 18.17
CA PHE A 325 3.89 -20.73 19.09
C PHE A 325 2.72 -21.36 19.85
N VAL A 326 1.48 -21.13 19.42
CA VAL A 326 0.30 -21.74 20.05
C VAL A 326 0.39 -23.26 19.91
N GLU A 327 -0.09 -23.99 20.92
CA GLU A 327 -0.03 -25.46 21.03
C GLU A 327 1.37 -26.07 21.15
N THR A 328 2.43 -25.27 21.29
CA THR A 328 3.76 -25.77 21.68
C THR A 328 3.80 -26.20 23.15
N ALA A 329 4.74 -27.08 23.53
CA ALA A 329 4.93 -27.43 24.94
C ALA A 329 5.30 -26.21 25.80
N TRP A 330 6.13 -25.30 25.24
CA TRP A 330 6.51 -24.05 25.86
C TRP A 330 5.29 -23.15 26.13
N TYR A 331 4.40 -22.96 25.14
CA TYR A 331 3.20 -22.13 25.29
C TYR A 331 2.22 -22.73 26.29
N ASN A 332 2.02 -24.05 26.22
CA ASN A 332 1.17 -24.77 27.15
C ASN A 332 1.67 -24.72 28.60
N SER A 333 2.96 -24.45 28.82
CA SER A 333 3.53 -24.26 30.16
C SER A 333 3.34 -22.84 30.75
N GLN A 334 2.94 -21.86 29.92
CA GLN A 334 2.73 -20.48 30.36
C GLN A 334 1.48 -20.35 31.25
N PRO A 335 1.43 -19.36 32.17
CA PRO A 335 0.19 -19.05 32.89
C PRO A 335 -0.88 -18.51 31.94
N ASP A 336 -2.15 -18.59 32.34
CA ASP A 336 -3.25 -17.93 31.62
C ASP A 336 -3.11 -16.40 31.70
N GLY A 337 -3.51 -15.71 30.63
CA GLY A 337 -3.31 -14.28 30.41
C GLY A 337 -2.30 -13.99 29.30
N ILE A 338 -1.73 -12.79 29.33
CA ILE A 338 -0.73 -12.35 28.35
C ILE A 338 0.54 -13.20 28.47
N VAL A 339 0.95 -13.76 27.33
CA VAL A 339 2.16 -14.55 27.15
C VAL A 339 3.24 -13.68 26.53
N TYR A 340 4.46 -13.80 27.07
CA TYR A 340 5.60 -12.96 26.70
C TYR A 340 6.71 -13.77 26.04
N TYR A 341 7.22 -13.28 24.91
CA TYR A 341 8.39 -13.78 24.20
C TYR A 341 9.51 -12.75 24.32
N GLY A 342 10.54 -13.02 25.13
CA GLY A 342 11.54 -12.00 25.45
C GLY A 342 10.90 -10.75 26.07
N LYS A 343 11.08 -9.60 25.43
CA LYS A 343 10.46 -8.31 25.82
C LYS A 343 9.16 -7.99 25.06
N SER A 344 8.59 -8.94 24.34
CA SER A 344 7.36 -8.76 23.58
C SER A 344 6.17 -9.43 24.27
N ALA A 345 5.06 -8.72 24.44
CA ALA A 345 3.75 -9.30 24.72
C ALA A 345 3.18 -9.80 23.39
N CYS A 346 3.10 -11.11 23.21
CA CYS A 346 2.90 -11.68 21.88
C CYS A 346 1.66 -12.54 21.74
N ALA A 347 1.22 -13.24 22.78
CA ALA A 347 0.04 -14.10 22.68
C ALA A 347 -0.82 -13.99 23.93
N TYR A 348 -2.03 -14.54 23.88
CA TYR A 348 -2.93 -14.62 25.03
C TYR A 348 -3.39 -16.06 25.25
N LYS A 349 -3.29 -16.54 26.49
CA LYS A 349 -3.66 -17.91 26.86
C LYS A 349 -4.88 -17.94 27.78
N GLY A 350 -5.86 -18.77 27.43
CA GLY A 350 -7.10 -18.91 28.18
C GLY A 350 -8.12 -17.83 27.79
N ASP A 351 -9.16 -17.70 28.60
CA ASP A 351 -10.22 -16.71 28.36
C ASP A 351 -9.73 -15.29 28.68
N PHE A 352 -10.04 -14.34 27.81
CA PHE A 352 -9.75 -12.92 28.03
C PHE A 352 -10.38 -12.41 29.33
N LYS A 353 -9.74 -11.40 29.92
CA LYS A 353 -10.20 -10.77 31.16
C LYS A 353 -10.65 -9.36 30.88
N ALA A 354 -11.66 -8.92 31.61
CA ALA A 354 -12.15 -7.55 31.54
C ALA A 354 -11.09 -6.46 31.84
N ASN A 355 -10.03 -6.80 32.57
CA ASN A 355 -8.93 -5.88 32.84
C ASN A 355 -7.62 -6.63 32.77
N GLU A 356 -6.66 -6.07 32.03
CA GLU A 356 -5.32 -6.63 31.86
C GLU A 356 -4.23 -5.59 32.12
N THR A 357 -3.00 -6.08 32.29
CA THR A 357 -1.83 -5.23 32.50
C THR A 357 -0.64 -5.79 31.75
N ILE A 358 -0.05 -4.96 30.89
CA ILE A 358 1.22 -5.26 30.23
C ILE A 358 2.34 -4.88 31.21
N LYS A 359 3.16 -5.86 31.58
CA LYS A 359 4.18 -5.70 32.64
C LYS A 359 5.34 -4.79 32.22
N ASP A 360 5.97 -4.18 33.21
CA ASP A 360 7.21 -3.40 33.03
C ASP A 360 8.35 -4.25 32.44
N GLY A 361 9.19 -3.63 31.62
CA GLY A 361 10.22 -4.29 30.82
C GLY A 361 9.72 -4.88 29.49
N THR A 362 8.42 -4.78 29.20
CA THR A 362 7.87 -5.06 27.86
C THR A 362 8.16 -3.87 26.94
N VAL A 363 8.64 -4.14 25.73
CA VAL A 363 8.98 -3.13 24.70
C VAL A 363 7.99 -3.17 23.54
N VAL A 364 7.45 -4.35 23.21
CA VAL A 364 6.56 -4.57 22.05
C VAL A 364 5.26 -5.21 22.50
N VAL A 365 4.15 -4.69 22.00
CA VAL A 365 2.86 -5.39 21.95
C VAL A 365 2.65 -5.85 20.52
N ALA A 366 2.49 -7.16 20.29
CA ALA A 366 2.40 -7.73 18.96
C ALA A 366 1.13 -7.29 18.21
N ASP A 367 1.21 -7.33 16.89
CA ASP A 367 0.08 -7.09 15.99
C ASP A 367 -1.07 -8.04 16.35
N GLY A 368 -2.29 -7.52 16.38
CA GLY A 368 -3.50 -8.31 16.64
C GLY A 368 -3.59 -9.01 18.00
N LEU A 369 -2.80 -8.63 19.02
CA LEU A 369 -2.77 -9.35 20.30
C LEU A 369 -4.15 -9.51 20.97
N PHE A 370 -4.98 -8.47 20.92
CA PHE A 370 -6.35 -8.45 21.45
C PHE A 370 -7.41 -8.32 20.35
N TYR A 371 -7.08 -8.64 19.10
CA TYR A 371 -8.02 -8.54 17.98
C TYR A 371 -9.35 -9.25 18.31
N GLY A 372 -10.46 -8.52 18.18
CA GLY A 372 -11.82 -9.01 18.40
C GLY A 372 -12.15 -9.37 19.85
N ASP A 373 -11.35 -8.93 20.83
CA ASP A 373 -11.63 -9.22 22.25
C ASP A 373 -12.86 -8.45 22.76
N GLU A 374 -13.96 -9.18 22.95
CA GLU A 374 -15.20 -8.62 23.49
C GLU A 374 -15.23 -8.53 25.03
N GLU A 375 -14.27 -9.12 25.75
CA GLU A 375 -14.27 -9.10 27.22
C GLU A 375 -13.48 -7.91 27.77
N LEU A 376 -12.37 -7.51 27.13
CA LEU A 376 -11.50 -6.44 27.62
C LEU A 376 -12.22 -5.09 27.71
N THR A 377 -12.23 -4.51 28.91
CA THR A 377 -12.81 -3.19 29.19
C THR A 377 -11.78 -2.13 29.54
N SER A 378 -10.63 -2.53 30.08
CA SER A 378 -9.50 -1.62 30.32
C SER A 378 -8.16 -2.33 30.24
N ILE A 379 -7.12 -1.60 29.84
CA ILE A 379 -5.74 -2.09 29.82
C ILE A 379 -4.75 -1.02 30.31
N ASP A 380 -3.86 -1.44 31.20
CA ASP A 380 -2.73 -0.63 31.68
C ASP A 380 -1.45 -1.09 30.97
N ILE A 381 -0.86 -0.23 30.14
CA ILE A 381 0.32 -0.54 29.33
C ILE A 381 1.54 0.12 29.97
N ALA A 382 2.55 -0.68 30.34
CA ALA A 382 3.76 -0.17 30.98
C ALA A 382 4.51 0.86 30.11
N ASP A 383 5.02 1.93 30.74
CA ASP A 383 5.78 3.01 30.10
C ASP A 383 7.03 2.53 29.34
N SER A 384 7.52 1.31 29.58
CA SER A 384 8.62 0.69 28.83
C SER A 384 8.25 0.26 27.41
N VAL A 385 6.97 0.21 27.07
CA VAL A 385 6.49 -0.19 25.75
C VAL A 385 6.73 0.94 24.76
N GLU A 386 7.48 0.64 23.71
CA GLU A 386 7.88 1.57 22.65
C GLU A 386 7.04 1.37 21.37
N TYR A 387 6.47 0.17 21.20
CA TYR A 387 5.72 -0.21 20.02
C TYR A 387 4.46 -1.00 20.37
N ILE A 388 3.31 -0.56 19.84
CA ILE A 388 2.05 -1.30 19.83
C ILE A 388 1.73 -1.63 18.38
N GLY A 389 1.57 -2.91 18.09
CA GLY A 389 1.38 -3.43 16.74
C GLY A 389 0.09 -2.99 16.06
N SER A 390 0.04 -3.17 14.73
CA SER A 390 -1.17 -2.95 13.96
C SER A 390 -2.29 -3.87 14.45
N MET A 391 -3.54 -3.39 14.40
CA MET A 391 -4.72 -4.18 14.82
C MET A 391 -4.69 -4.68 16.28
N ALA A 392 -3.76 -4.20 17.13
CA ALA A 392 -3.53 -4.80 18.46
C ALA A 392 -4.77 -4.79 19.36
N PHE A 393 -5.66 -3.80 19.19
CA PHE A 393 -6.96 -3.69 19.87
C PHE A 393 -8.12 -3.54 18.88
N GLU A 394 -7.94 -3.98 17.64
CA GLU A 394 -9.01 -3.93 16.65
C GLU A 394 -10.24 -4.70 17.15
N GLU A 395 -11.43 -4.13 16.97
CA GLU A 395 -12.72 -4.72 17.34
C GLU A 395 -12.81 -5.10 18.84
N CYS A 396 -12.00 -4.47 19.71
CA CYS A 396 -12.20 -4.51 21.15
C CYS A 396 -13.41 -3.65 21.56
N ILE A 397 -14.61 -4.06 21.17
CA ILE A 397 -15.84 -3.23 21.24
C ILE A 397 -16.20 -2.75 22.64
N ASN A 398 -15.74 -3.44 23.69
CA ASN A 398 -16.00 -3.10 25.10
C ASN A 398 -14.87 -2.31 25.78
N LEU A 399 -13.76 -2.04 25.07
CA LEU A 399 -12.61 -1.31 25.58
C LEU A 399 -12.94 0.17 25.80
N ARG A 400 -12.81 0.63 27.04
CA ARG A 400 -13.19 2.00 27.48
C ARG A 400 -12.02 2.85 27.93
N GLU A 401 -11.04 2.23 28.56
CA GLU A 401 -9.88 2.91 29.14
C GLU A 401 -8.57 2.26 28.67
N VAL A 402 -7.74 3.04 27.99
CA VAL A 402 -6.40 2.64 27.56
C VAL A 402 -5.41 3.66 28.09
N LYS A 403 -4.44 3.20 28.88
CA LYS A 403 -3.30 4.03 29.28
C LYS A 403 -2.15 3.77 28.33
N LEU A 404 -2.00 4.66 27.34
CA LEU A 404 -0.89 4.60 26.41
C LEU A 404 0.45 4.90 27.12
N PRO A 405 1.53 4.17 26.77
CA PRO A 405 2.83 4.34 27.41
C PRO A 405 3.55 5.59 26.89
N LYS A 406 4.31 6.27 27.75
CA LYS A 406 5.03 7.50 27.36
C LYS A 406 6.12 7.28 26.30
N SER A 407 6.67 6.07 26.22
CA SER A 407 7.72 5.74 25.25
C SER A 407 7.17 5.34 23.87
N LEU A 408 5.84 5.36 23.69
CA LEU A 408 5.21 4.97 22.42
C LEU A 408 5.65 5.91 21.30
N TYR A 409 6.24 5.35 20.25
CA TYR A 409 6.75 6.13 19.13
C TYR A 409 5.67 6.49 18.10
N THR A 410 4.74 5.58 17.82
CA THR A 410 3.70 5.74 16.79
C THR A 410 2.40 5.06 17.21
N ILE A 411 1.27 5.52 16.66
CA ILE A 411 0.04 4.72 16.59
C ILE A 411 0.02 4.02 15.23
N CYS A 412 -0.01 2.70 15.22
CA CYS A 412 0.01 1.90 13.99
C CYS A 412 -1.37 1.84 13.32
N GLU A 413 -1.39 1.33 12.10
CA GLU A 413 -2.60 1.04 11.33
C GLU A 413 -3.61 0.22 12.15
N GLU A 414 -4.86 0.65 12.12
CA GLU A 414 -6.02 -0.05 12.73
C GLU A 414 -5.89 -0.39 14.22
N THR A 415 -4.93 0.21 14.95
CA THR A 415 -4.60 -0.16 16.34
C THR A 415 -5.83 -0.21 17.25
N PHE A 416 -6.76 0.74 17.10
CA PHE A 416 -8.02 0.85 17.84
C PHE A 416 -9.23 0.87 16.89
N TYR A 417 -9.11 0.31 15.69
CA TYR A 417 -10.24 0.20 14.76
C TYR A 417 -11.42 -0.50 15.46
N GLY A 418 -12.64 0.02 15.33
CA GLY A 418 -13.83 -0.63 15.91
C GLY A 418 -13.87 -0.68 17.45
N CYS A 419 -13.03 0.07 18.17
CA CYS A 419 -13.13 0.22 19.62
C CYS A 419 -14.36 1.08 20.02
N GLU A 420 -15.56 0.53 19.83
CA GLU A 420 -16.82 1.28 19.89
C GLU A 420 -17.09 1.96 21.24
N SER A 421 -16.61 1.38 22.35
CA SER A 421 -16.79 1.90 23.71
C SER A 421 -15.74 2.92 24.15
N LEU A 422 -14.72 3.21 23.33
CA LEU A 422 -13.61 4.10 23.71
C LEU A 422 -14.08 5.57 23.73
N GLU A 423 -14.36 6.11 24.92
CA GLU A 423 -14.89 7.48 25.04
C GLU A 423 -13.83 8.58 24.92
N SER A 424 -12.61 8.28 25.36
CA SER A 424 -11.48 9.22 25.38
C SER A 424 -10.15 8.47 25.40
N ILE A 425 -9.17 9.01 24.71
CA ILE A 425 -7.78 8.55 24.76
C ILE A 425 -6.83 9.75 24.82
N THR A 426 -5.75 9.63 25.59
CA THR A 426 -4.69 10.64 25.63
C THR A 426 -3.50 10.10 24.85
N LEU A 427 -3.14 10.77 23.77
CA LEU A 427 -1.98 10.41 22.96
C LEU A 427 -0.68 10.90 23.66
N PRO A 428 0.36 10.06 23.77
CA PRO A 428 1.70 10.49 24.16
C PRO A 428 2.40 11.21 22.99
N ASP A 429 3.68 11.54 23.13
CA ASP A 429 4.48 12.20 22.09
C ASP A 429 4.79 11.22 20.93
N VAL A 430 3.79 10.97 20.08
CA VAL A 430 3.88 10.10 18.89
C VAL A 430 4.24 10.92 17.64
N VAL A 431 4.91 10.29 16.68
CA VAL A 431 5.31 10.95 15.41
C VAL A 431 4.25 10.87 14.31
N ASN A 432 3.36 9.86 14.36
CA ASN A 432 2.32 9.63 13.36
C ASN A 432 1.08 8.95 13.97
N ILE A 433 -0.06 9.10 13.29
CA ILE A 433 -1.29 8.34 13.50
C ILE A 433 -1.58 7.58 12.19
N GLY A 434 -1.44 6.25 12.24
CA GLY A 434 -1.56 5.37 11.08
C GLY A 434 -2.97 5.27 10.50
N GLU A 435 -3.04 4.65 9.32
CA GLU A 435 -4.28 4.42 8.57
C GLU A 435 -5.35 3.75 9.43
N SER A 436 -6.57 4.28 9.40
CA SER A 436 -7.72 3.74 10.13
C SER A 436 -7.52 3.53 11.65
N ALA A 437 -6.49 4.12 12.27
CA ALA A 437 -6.05 3.80 13.64
C ALA A 437 -7.15 3.92 14.71
N PHE A 438 -8.09 4.84 14.53
CA PHE A 438 -9.27 5.05 15.39
C PHE A 438 -10.57 5.01 14.59
N ALA A 439 -10.57 4.46 13.38
CA ALA A 439 -11.79 4.34 12.58
C ALA A 439 -12.83 3.54 13.36
N HIS A 440 -14.10 3.89 13.22
CA HIS A 440 -15.22 3.26 13.92
C HIS A 440 -15.18 3.36 15.46
N CYS A 441 -14.35 4.23 16.06
CA CYS A 441 -14.44 4.59 17.48
C CYS A 441 -15.69 5.47 17.76
N ILE A 442 -16.88 4.90 17.64
CA ILE A 442 -18.16 5.65 17.63
C ILE A 442 -18.46 6.41 18.93
N SER A 443 -17.86 6.05 20.06
CA SER A 443 -18.02 6.75 21.35
C SER A 443 -16.97 7.83 21.60
N LEU A 444 -15.93 7.94 20.79
CA LEU A 444 -14.84 8.88 21.00
C LEU A 444 -15.33 10.32 20.85
N LYS A 445 -15.26 11.11 21.92
CA LYS A 445 -15.87 12.46 21.95
C LYS A 445 -14.91 13.57 21.58
N ASN A 446 -13.65 13.45 21.98
CA ASN A 446 -12.64 14.48 21.76
C ASN A 446 -11.28 13.83 21.58
N ILE A 447 -10.46 14.40 20.72
CA ILE A 447 -9.06 14.01 20.60
C ILE A 447 -8.15 15.23 20.45
N VAL A 448 -6.96 15.11 21.02
CA VAL A 448 -5.87 16.08 20.90
C VAL A 448 -4.72 15.39 20.18
N ILE A 449 -4.38 15.91 19.01
CA ILE A 449 -3.22 15.50 18.22
C ILE A 449 -2.02 16.29 18.78
N PRO A 450 -0.99 15.62 19.32
CA PRO A 450 0.13 16.28 20.01
C PRO A 450 1.04 17.04 19.03
N GLU A 451 1.90 17.92 19.58
CA GLU A 451 2.81 18.74 18.76
C GLU A 451 3.86 17.90 18.01
N SER A 452 4.15 16.71 18.53
CA SER A 452 5.13 15.75 18.02
C SER A 452 4.73 15.08 16.70
N VAL A 453 3.45 15.18 16.29
CA VAL A 453 3.01 14.64 15.00
C VAL A 453 3.47 15.60 13.90
N GLU A 454 4.54 15.23 13.18
CA GLU A 454 5.16 16.07 12.15
C GLU A 454 4.71 15.70 10.73
N PHE A 455 4.57 14.41 10.43
CA PHE A 455 4.22 13.94 9.08
C PHE A 455 2.75 14.22 8.75
N GLY A 456 1.82 13.67 9.54
CA GLY A 456 0.41 13.89 9.27
C GLY A 456 -0.51 12.96 10.05
N ILE A 457 -1.74 12.89 9.54
CA ILE A 457 -2.75 11.91 9.95
C ILE A 457 -3.05 11.10 8.68
N ASP A 458 -2.80 9.79 8.72
CA ASP A 458 -2.99 8.91 7.56
C ASP A 458 -4.48 8.66 7.24
N ASP A 459 -4.72 8.05 6.09
CA ASP A 459 -6.05 7.85 5.52
C ASP A 459 -7.01 7.19 6.51
N SER A 460 -8.26 7.65 6.52
CA SER A 460 -9.36 7.10 7.33
C SER A 460 -9.12 7.04 8.85
N ALA A 461 -8.08 7.67 9.40
CA ALA A 461 -7.68 7.48 10.81
C ALA A 461 -8.79 7.71 11.85
N PHE A 462 -9.79 8.54 11.58
CA PHE A 462 -10.98 8.78 12.42
C PHE A 462 -12.30 8.58 11.66
N LEU A 463 -12.28 7.81 10.57
CA LEU A 463 -13.47 7.47 9.78
C LEU A 463 -14.59 6.94 10.69
N ASN A 464 -15.83 7.36 10.47
CA ASN A 464 -17.00 6.90 11.22
C ASN A 464 -16.95 7.14 12.74
N CYS A 465 -16.12 8.07 13.25
CA CYS A 465 -16.15 8.52 14.65
C CYS A 465 -17.37 9.42 14.93
N THR A 466 -18.58 8.87 14.89
CA THR A 466 -19.84 9.63 14.88
C THR A 466 -20.08 10.49 16.12
N SER A 467 -19.51 10.17 17.29
CA SER A 467 -19.62 11.00 18.51
C SER A 467 -18.54 12.10 18.62
N LEU A 468 -17.58 12.16 17.70
CA LEU A 468 -16.44 13.08 17.78
C LEU A 468 -16.92 14.53 17.65
N GLN A 469 -16.72 15.34 18.69
CA GLN A 469 -17.22 16.72 18.76
C GLN A 469 -16.14 17.76 18.49
N LYS A 470 -14.91 17.47 18.91
CA LYS A 470 -13.78 18.39 18.82
C LYS A 470 -12.48 17.64 18.56
N VAL A 471 -11.77 18.11 17.54
CA VAL A 471 -10.38 17.71 17.25
C VAL A 471 -9.50 18.93 17.46
N THR A 472 -8.47 18.79 18.29
CA THR A 472 -7.45 19.83 18.47
C THR A 472 -6.14 19.34 17.89
N VAL A 473 -5.60 20.03 16.89
CA VAL A 473 -4.29 19.72 16.31
C VAL A 473 -3.28 20.71 16.87
N ASN A 474 -2.35 20.23 17.70
CA ASN A 474 -1.35 21.08 18.36
C ASN A 474 0.01 21.11 17.64
N GLY A 475 0.19 20.40 16.52
CA GLY A 475 1.49 20.29 15.82
C GLY A 475 1.60 21.06 14.51
N ASN A 476 2.79 21.00 13.93
CA ASN A 476 3.07 21.46 12.57
C ASN A 476 2.89 20.32 11.56
N ILE A 477 1.74 19.65 11.57
CA ILE A 477 1.46 18.56 10.62
C ILE A 477 1.55 19.05 9.17
N GLN A 478 2.13 18.23 8.28
CA GLN A 478 2.25 18.53 6.85
C GLN A 478 1.04 18.03 6.05
N GLN A 479 0.47 16.88 6.44
CA GLN A 479 -0.59 16.20 5.70
C GLN A 479 -1.79 15.82 6.56
N ILE A 480 -2.98 15.87 5.95
CA ILE A 480 -4.19 15.15 6.37
C ILE A 480 -4.56 14.22 5.21
N GLY A 481 -4.60 12.91 5.45
CA GLY A 481 -4.94 11.87 4.47
C GLY A 481 -6.37 11.96 3.94
N SER A 482 -6.78 11.02 3.10
CA SER A 482 -8.14 10.90 2.58
C SER A 482 -9.10 10.34 3.62
N ALA A 483 -10.38 10.73 3.58
CA ALA A 483 -11.46 10.23 4.44
C ALA A 483 -11.23 10.30 5.97
N VAL A 484 -10.22 11.05 6.44
CA VAL A 484 -9.77 11.04 7.85
C VAL A 484 -10.90 11.28 8.85
N PHE A 485 -11.82 12.23 8.58
CA PHE A 485 -12.97 12.51 9.43
C PHE A 485 -14.29 12.23 8.73
N MET A 486 -14.31 11.41 7.67
CA MET A 486 -15.54 11.06 6.97
C MET A 486 -16.55 10.49 7.97
N ASN A 487 -17.81 10.93 7.86
CA ASN A 487 -18.91 10.53 8.73
C ASN A 487 -18.71 10.84 10.24
N CYS A 488 -17.93 11.88 10.56
CA CYS A 488 -17.89 12.47 11.90
C CYS A 488 -19.04 13.47 12.10
N GLU A 489 -20.30 13.02 12.06
CA GLU A 489 -21.51 13.86 12.00
C GLU A 489 -21.62 14.93 13.12
N ASN A 490 -21.06 14.65 14.30
CA ASN A 490 -21.09 15.56 15.45
C ASN A 490 -19.90 16.51 15.54
N LEU A 491 -18.96 16.47 14.59
CA LEU A 491 -17.76 17.31 14.61
C LEU A 491 -18.14 18.76 14.37
N LYS A 492 -18.00 19.60 15.41
CA LYS A 492 -18.41 21.02 15.36
C LYS A 492 -17.31 21.92 14.84
N SER A 493 -16.08 21.65 15.24
CA SER A 493 -14.94 22.46 14.80
C SER A 493 -13.65 21.67 14.87
N ILE A 494 -12.76 21.97 13.92
CA ILE A 494 -11.39 21.48 13.88
C ILE A 494 -10.45 22.68 13.64
N ASN A 495 -9.34 22.72 14.37
CA ASN A 495 -8.27 23.67 14.10
C ASN A 495 -7.27 23.01 13.14
N ILE A 496 -6.99 23.66 12.01
CA ILE A 496 -5.99 23.19 11.03
C ILE A 496 -4.85 24.23 10.93
N PRO A 497 -3.59 23.85 11.25
CA PRO A 497 -2.46 24.77 11.30
C PRO A 497 -2.01 25.27 9.91
N LYS A 498 -1.22 26.35 9.88
CA LYS A 498 -0.64 26.90 8.62
C LYS A 498 0.29 25.92 7.91
N SER A 499 0.86 24.97 8.64
CA SER A 499 1.85 24.00 8.15
C SER A 499 1.29 22.95 7.21
N VAL A 500 -0.03 22.76 7.16
CA VAL A 500 -0.64 21.74 6.29
C VAL A 500 -0.44 22.13 4.82
N GLU A 501 0.21 21.24 4.08
CA GLU A 501 0.53 21.38 2.65
C GLU A 501 -0.37 20.49 1.78
N SER A 502 -1.08 19.53 2.35
CA SER A 502 -2.03 18.67 1.65
C SER A 502 -3.18 18.18 2.53
N ILE A 503 -4.39 18.14 1.96
CA ILE A 503 -5.60 17.54 2.56
C ILE A 503 -6.19 16.61 1.49
N GLY A 504 -6.40 15.34 1.84
CA GLY A 504 -6.90 14.30 0.95
C GLY A 504 -8.37 14.45 0.53
N ASN A 505 -8.87 13.48 -0.22
CA ASN A 505 -10.25 13.46 -0.68
C ASN A 505 -11.21 13.12 0.47
N ASP A 506 -12.43 13.65 0.41
CA ASP A 506 -13.56 13.25 1.27
C ASP A 506 -13.33 13.35 2.80
N VAL A 507 -12.34 14.14 3.24
CA VAL A 507 -11.93 14.27 4.65
C VAL A 507 -13.07 14.64 5.59
N PHE A 508 -14.00 15.48 5.14
CA PHE A 508 -15.17 15.91 5.91
C PHE A 508 -16.49 15.51 5.22
N GLU A 509 -16.48 14.47 4.38
CA GLU A 509 -17.73 13.97 3.81
C GLU A 509 -18.68 13.53 4.94
N PHE A 510 -19.97 13.87 4.81
CA PHE A 510 -21.01 13.67 5.84
C PHE A 510 -20.76 14.41 7.18
N CYS A 511 -19.93 15.46 7.19
CA CYS A 511 -19.73 16.34 8.35
C CYS A 511 -20.51 17.66 8.20
N ASP A 512 -21.84 17.62 8.16
CA ASP A 512 -22.69 18.77 7.79
C ASP A 512 -22.51 20.04 8.65
N ASN A 513 -22.02 19.89 9.89
CA ASN A 513 -21.93 20.99 10.87
C ASN A 513 -20.50 21.42 11.20
N VAL A 514 -19.48 20.91 10.50
CA VAL A 514 -18.09 21.23 10.82
C VAL A 514 -17.73 22.65 10.40
N THR A 515 -17.03 23.36 11.30
CA THR A 515 -16.34 24.62 10.99
C THR A 515 -14.83 24.41 11.04
N ILE A 516 -14.15 24.62 9.91
CA ILE A 516 -12.69 24.62 9.84
C ILE A 516 -12.16 25.95 10.38
N LYS A 517 -11.38 25.91 11.46
CA LYS A 517 -10.61 27.05 11.96
C LYS A 517 -9.24 27.01 11.32
N CYS A 518 -8.97 27.95 10.42
CA CYS A 518 -7.76 27.98 9.61
C CYS A 518 -7.26 29.42 9.45
N TYR A 519 -6.07 29.58 8.87
CA TYR A 519 -5.48 30.89 8.63
C TYR A 519 -5.80 31.39 7.21
N GLU A 520 -5.80 32.71 7.02
CA GLU A 520 -5.99 33.27 5.69
C GLU A 520 -4.90 32.78 4.73
N ASN A 521 -5.29 32.50 3.49
CA ASN A 521 -4.44 31.92 2.42
C ASN A 521 -3.71 30.61 2.75
N SER A 522 -4.11 29.86 3.78
CA SER A 522 -3.55 28.52 4.04
C SER A 522 -4.19 27.46 3.14
N TYR A 523 -3.56 26.27 3.06
CA TYR A 523 -4.12 25.14 2.33
C TYR A 523 -5.53 24.78 2.82
N ALA A 524 -5.72 24.77 4.15
CA ALA A 524 -7.02 24.51 4.77
C ALA A 524 -8.09 25.55 4.39
N HIS A 525 -7.71 26.82 4.20
CA HIS A 525 -8.63 27.87 3.75
C HIS A 525 -9.09 27.65 2.31
N GLU A 526 -8.17 27.32 1.40
CA GLU A 526 -8.51 27.01 0.01
C GLU A 526 -9.31 25.70 -0.11
N TYR A 527 -8.97 24.70 0.70
CA TYR A 527 -9.71 23.45 0.79
C TYR A 527 -11.16 23.69 1.23
N ALA A 528 -11.37 24.48 2.29
CA ALA A 528 -12.70 24.80 2.78
C ALA A 528 -13.54 25.54 1.73
N LYS A 529 -12.96 26.52 1.03
CA LYS A 529 -13.63 27.23 -0.08
C LYS A 529 -14.02 26.29 -1.21
N THR A 530 -13.10 25.46 -1.65
CA THR A 530 -13.28 24.56 -2.81
C THR A 530 -14.39 23.54 -2.56
N ASN A 531 -14.45 23.02 -1.34
CA ASN A 531 -15.41 21.99 -0.95
C ASN A 531 -16.70 22.54 -0.31
N GLY A 532 -16.87 23.87 -0.24
CA GLY A 532 -18.06 24.49 0.34
C GLY A 532 -18.25 24.23 1.84
N ILE A 533 -17.15 23.99 2.57
CA ILE A 533 -17.15 23.73 4.02
C ILE A 533 -17.10 25.07 4.77
N ASN A 534 -17.86 25.18 5.87
CA ASN A 534 -17.82 26.38 6.71
C ASN A 534 -16.43 26.55 7.32
N TYR A 535 -15.91 27.79 7.32
CA TYR A 535 -14.64 28.10 7.96
C TYR A 535 -14.69 29.42 8.74
N SER A 536 -13.76 29.57 9.68
CA SER A 536 -13.51 30.80 10.42
C SER A 536 -12.01 31.07 10.47
N LEU A 537 -11.62 32.32 10.20
CA LEU A 537 -10.22 32.70 10.17
C LEU A 537 -9.66 32.84 11.59
N ILE A 538 -8.54 32.18 11.83
CA ILE A 538 -7.64 32.44 12.94
C ILE A 538 -6.79 33.63 12.49
N PHE A 539 -7.03 34.78 13.11
CA PHE A 539 -6.13 35.91 12.99
C PHE A 539 -5.06 35.71 14.05
N ASP A 540 -3.78 35.66 13.64
CA ASP A 540 -2.71 35.83 14.60
C ASP A 540 -2.98 37.17 15.31
N GLU A 541 -2.94 37.20 16.64
CA GLU A 541 -3.04 38.47 17.36
C GLU A 541 -1.87 39.35 16.90
N ARG A 542 -2.15 40.29 15.99
CA ARG A 542 -1.19 41.30 15.55
C ARG A 542 -0.65 41.99 16.80
N GLU A 543 0.65 41.88 17.05
CA GLU A 543 1.27 42.44 18.25
C GLU A 543 1.08 43.95 18.24
N PHE A 544 0.61 44.54 19.35
CA PHE A 544 0.39 45.98 19.43
C PHE A 544 1.70 46.73 19.16
N GLY A 545 1.73 47.52 18.08
CA GLY A 545 2.93 48.21 17.60
C GLY A 545 3.58 47.61 16.34
N ASP A 546 3.11 46.48 15.83
CA ASP A 546 3.45 45.97 14.49
C ASP A 546 2.62 46.77 13.48
N ILE A 547 3.17 47.82 12.88
CA ILE A 547 2.46 48.80 12.05
C ILE A 547 2.52 48.43 10.57
N ASN A 548 3.57 47.73 10.14
CA ASN A 548 3.70 47.27 8.76
C ASN A 548 3.08 45.87 8.53
N ASN A 549 2.56 45.23 9.59
CA ASN A 549 1.90 43.92 9.59
C ASN A 549 2.83 42.79 9.11
N ASP A 550 4.10 42.84 9.50
CA ASP A 550 5.10 41.82 9.16
C ASP A 550 5.30 40.75 10.25
N GLY A 551 4.50 40.82 11.31
CA GLY A 551 4.53 39.89 12.44
C GLY A 551 5.61 40.22 13.48
N LYS A 552 6.26 41.39 13.40
CA LYS A 552 7.28 41.86 14.35
C LYS A 552 7.02 43.31 14.74
N VAL A 553 7.47 43.68 15.94
CA VAL A 553 7.51 45.09 16.39
C VAL A 553 8.96 45.55 16.36
N ASP A 554 9.36 46.26 15.31
CA ASP A 554 10.73 46.71 15.06
C ASP A 554 10.84 48.14 14.46
N VAL A 555 12.04 48.54 14.05
CA VAL A 555 12.31 49.90 13.53
C VAL A 555 11.59 50.21 12.21
N ASN A 556 11.20 49.19 11.47
CA ASN A 556 10.45 49.35 10.22
C ASN A 556 9.03 49.85 10.51
N ASP A 557 8.43 49.49 11.65
CA ASP A 557 7.12 50.01 12.09
C ASP A 557 7.15 51.49 12.38
N VAL A 558 8.21 51.96 13.05
CA VAL A 558 8.46 53.39 13.27
C VAL A 558 8.56 54.13 11.95
N THR A 559 9.30 53.55 11.00
CA THR A 559 9.49 54.14 9.68
C THR A 559 8.18 54.18 8.90
N HIS A 560 7.38 53.12 8.99
CA HIS A 560 6.08 53.03 8.32
C HIS A 560 5.08 54.03 8.89
N LEU A 561 5.03 54.20 10.22
CA LEU A 561 4.20 55.19 10.90
C LEU A 561 4.60 56.63 10.56
N GLN A 562 5.90 56.92 10.52
CA GLN A 562 6.41 58.24 10.12
C GLN A 562 6.01 58.58 8.69
N ARG A 563 6.10 57.61 7.77
CA ARG A 563 5.69 57.79 6.37
C ARG A 563 4.18 58.01 6.27
N TYR A 564 3.38 57.33 7.07
CA TYR A 564 1.93 57.53 7.11
C TYR A 564 1.57 58.95 7.55
N ILE A 565 2.17 59.44 8.64
CA ILE A 565 1.98 60.81 9.13
C ILE A 565 2.46 61.86 8.10
N ALA A 566 3.49 61.53 7.32
CA ALA A 566 3.96 62.37 6.22
C ALA A 566 3.07 62.31 4.96
N GLY A 567 1.97 61.55 4.99
CA GLY A 567 0.97 61.47 3.92
C GLY A 567 1.39 60.60 2.73
N PHE A 568 2.30 59.65 2.93
CA PHE A 568 2.66 58.71 1.86
C PHE A 568 1.49 57.78 1.55
N THR A 569 1.35 57.48 0.26
CA THR A 569 0.37 56.54 -0.27
C THR A 569 1.06 55.33 -0.88
N ASP A 570 0.33 54.23 -1.02
CA ASP A 570 0.74 53.07 -1.79
C ASP A 570 0.67 53.34 -3.31
N GLU A 571 0.92 52.30 -4.11
CA GLU A 571 0.90 52.38 -5.59
C GLU A 571 -0.50 52.68 -6.16
N SER A 572 -1.56 52.44 -5.39
CA SER A 572 -2.95 52.73 -5.76
C SER A 572 -3.40 54.15 -5.39
N GLY A 573 -2.59 54.87 -4.61
CA GLY A 573 -2.91 56.20 -4.09
C GLY A 573 -3.69 56.16 -2.77
N ALA A 574 -3.85 54.99 -2.14
CA ALA A 574 -4.44 54.85 -0.81
C ALA A 574 -3.38 55.09 0.29
N PRO A 575 -3.74 55.52 1.50
CA PRO A 575 -2.79 55.67 2.61
C PRO A 575 -2.02 54.36 2.87
N ILE A 576 -0.73 54.46 3.16
CA ILE A 576 0.12 53.27 3.38
C ILE A 576 -0.20 52.47 4.66
N ILE A 577 -1.05 53.02 5.54
CA ILE A 577 -1.69 52.29 6.65
C ILE A 577 -3.19 52.39 6.40
N PRO A 578 -3.89 51.26 6.17
CA PRO A 578 -5.32 51.28 5.89
C PRO A 578 -6.11 51.64 7.15
N ASP A 579 -7.34 52.14 6.96
CA ASP A 579 -8.20 52.58 8.06
C ASP A 579 -8.50 51.47 9.10
N SER A 580 -8.49 50.21 8.67
CA SER A 580 -8.64 49.02 9.54
C SER A 580 -7.51 48.87 10.55
N ASP A 581 -6.35 49.47 10.27
CA ASP A 581 -5.10 49.21 10.97
C ASP A 581 -4.68 50.38 11.87
N LEU A 582 -5.43 51.50 11.83
CA LEU A 582 -5.11 52.71 12.60
C LEU A 582 -5.12 52.47 14.11
N GLY A 583 -5.89 51.49 14.60
CA GLY A 583 -5.87 51.09 16.01
C GLY A 583 -4.53 50.51 16.48
N TYR A 584 -3.72 49.96 15.57
CA TYR A 584 -2.37 49.46 15.87
C TYR A 584 -1.30 50.57 15.76
N ALA A 585 -1.66 51.70 15.15
CA ALA A 585 -0.78 52.86 14.93
C ALA A 585 -0.99 53.98 15.97
N ASP A 586 -2.10 53.99 16.71
CA ASP A 586 -2.37 54.88 17.85
C ASP A 586 -1.73 54.33 19.13
N ILE A 587 -0.40 54.43 19.20
CA ILE A 587 0.41 53.86 20.28
C ILE A 587 0.14 54.57 21.62
N THR A 588 -0.34 55.80 21.59
CA THR A 588 -0.67 56.59 22.78
C THR A 588 -2.13 56.43 23.24
N ASP A 589 -2.98 55.76 22.46
CA ASP A 589 -4.41 55.50 22.72
C ASP A 589 -5.22 56.78 23.00
N GLU A 590 -4.89 57.84 22.26
CA GLU A 590 -5.52 59.17 22.43
C GLU A 590 -6.51 59.51 21.30
N GLY A 591 -6.70 58.60 20.36
CA GLY A 591 -7.65 58.70 19.25
C GLY A 591 -7.12 59.49 18.05
N THR A 592 -5.82 59.83 18.02
CA THR A 592 -5.19 60.58 16.92
C THR A 592 -3.80 60.05 16.63
N ILE A 593 -3.51 59.71 15.37
CA ILE A 593 -2.18 59.27 14.95
C ILE A 593 -1.32 60.50 14.61
N ASP A 594 -0.31 60.77 15.44
CA ASP A 594 0.65 61.85 15.21
C ASP A 594 2.08 61.52 15.67
N SER A 595 2.96 62.52 15.66
CA SER A 595 4.36 62.37 16.05
C SER A 595 4.59 61.82 17.47
N ARG A 596 3.59 61.87 18.35
CA ARG A 596 3.61 61.30 19.69
C ARG A 596 3.57 59.78 19.65
N ASP A 597 2.80 59.18 18.75
CA ASP A 597 2.75 57.73 18.55
C ASP A 597 4.06 57.17 18.00
N VAL A 598 4.69 57.91 17.09
CA VAL A 598 6.06 57.59 16.61
C VAL A 598 7.05 57.59 17.78
N THR A 599 6.98 58.61 18.64
CA THR A 599 7.87 58.74 19.79
C THR A 599 7.61 57.62 20.80
N ALA A 600 6.35 57.28 21.06
CA ALA A 600 5.95 56.21 21.97
C ALA A 600 6.41 54.84 21.44
N LEU A 601 6.24 54.56 20.15
CA LEU A 601 6.72 53.31 19.54
C LEU A 601 8.24 53.20 19.64
N GLN A 602 8.94 54.29 19.35
CA GLN A 602 10.40 54.31 19.42
C GLN A 602 10.90 54.12 20.87
N MET A 603 10.17 54.63 21.86
CA MET A 603 10.44 54.36 23.29
C MET A 603 10.20 52.89 23.66
N ILE A 604 9.13 52.27 23.16
CA ILE A 604 8.85 50.83 23.35
C ILE A 604 10.01 50.00 22.83
N LEU A 605 10.51 50.30 21.63
CA LEU A 605 11.64 49.58 21.02
C LEU A 605 12.95 49.77 21.77
N THR A 606 13.18 50.92 22.41
CA THR A 606 14.41 51.18 23.19
C THR A 606 14.39 50.60 24.61
N ASN A 607 13.22 50.17 25.11
CA ASN A 607 13.05 49.60 26.45
C ASN A 607 12.87 48.07 26.45
N LYS A 608 12.84 47.42 25.27
CA LYS A 608 12.84 45.96 25.09
C LYS A 608 14.26 45.37 25.17
#